data_AF-A0A0D7AJ10-F1
#
_entry.id   AF-A0A0D7AJ10-F1
#
_cell.length_a   1.000
_cell.length_b   1.000
_cell.length_c   1.000
_cell.angle_alpha   90.00
_cell.angle_beta   90.00
_cell.angle_gamma   90.00
#
_symmetry.space_group_name_H-M   'P 1'
#
loop_
_entity.id
_entity.type
_entity.pdbx_description
1 polymer ?
#
loop_
_entity_poly.entity_id
_entity_poly.type
_entity_poly.pdbx_seq_one_letter_code
_entity_poly.pdbx_strand_id
1 'polypeptide(L)' 'MSSSCQGLLQALRDCLMHSDCVIKQGNKPSDCLRNHVDELPEQCKNLRLATFECKRGMLDMRKRFRGN' A
#
# COMPACT_ATOMS: atom_id res chain seq x y z
N MET A 1 -11.83 2.77 15.69
CA MET A 1 -10.72 3.65 16.11
C MET A 1 -9.62 2.78 16.74
N SER A 2 -8.81 2.03 15.99
CA SER A 2 -7.44 2.45 15.63
C SER A 2 -6.79 1.37 14.76
N SER A 3 -7.01 1.44 13.45
CA SER A 3 -6.32 0.59 12.48
C SER A 3 -5.65 1.50 11.46
N SER A 4 -4.57 2.15 11.88
CA SER A 4 -4.07 3.40 11.30
C SER A 4 -3.74 3.34 9.80
N CYS A 5 -3.58 2.15 9.19
CA CYS A 5 -3.42 1.98 7.74
C CYS A 5 -4.51 1.13 7.05
N GLN A 6 -5.58 0.74 7.73
CA GLN A 6 -6.57 -0.18 7.14
C GLN A 6 -7.24 0.42 5.90
N GLY A 7 -7.58 1.72 5.94
CA GLY A 7 -8.15 2.43 4.80
C GLY A 7 -7.19 2.47 3.60
N LEU A 8 -5.92 2.75 3.84
CA LEU A 8 -4.89 2.73 2.80
C LEU A 8 -4.67 1.32 2.23
N LEU A 9 -4.75 0.28 3.08
CA LEU A 9 -4.65 -1.12 2.67
C LEU A 9 -5.84 -1.54 1.80
N GLN A 10 -7.06 -1.11 2.13
CA GLN A 10 -8.24 -1.40 1.32
C GLN A 10 -8.17 -0.68 -0.02
N ALA A 11 -7.86 0.62 -0.01
CA ALA A 11 -7.69 1.40 -1.24
C ALA A 11 -6.60 0.80 -2.15
N LEU A 12 -5.48 0.32 -1.58
CA LEU A 12 -4.44 -0.36 -2.34
C LEU A 12 -4.93 -1.68 -2.94
N ARG A 13 -5.71 -2.49 -2.21
CA ARG A 13 -6.31 -3.72 -2.73
C ARG A 13 -7.26 -3.41 -3.87
N ASP A 14 -8.16 -2.45 -3.68
CA ASP A 14 -9.12 -2.04 -4.70
C ASP A 14 -8.39 -1.56 -5.96
N CYS A 15 -7.33 -0.77 -5.81
CA CYS A 15 -6.51 -0.33 -6.93
C CYS A 15 -5.88 -1.51 -7.69
N LEU A 16 -5.35 -2.51 -6.97
CA LEU A 16 -4.74 -3.70 -7.60
C LEU A 16 -5.77 -4.55 -8.34
N MET A 17 -6.98 -4.69 -7.81
CA MET A 17 -8.06 -5.44 -8.48
C MET A 17 -8.46 -4.81 -9.82
N HIS A 18 -8.32 -3.49 -9.96
CA HIS A 18 -8.57 -2.77 -11.20
C HIS A 18 -7.32 -2.59 -12.08
N SER A 19 -6.16 -3.06 -11.62
CA SER A 19 -4.90 -2.89 -12.35
C SER A 19 -4.74 -3.92 -13.46
N ASP A 20 -4.01 -3.52 -14.49
CA ASP A 20 -3.67 -4.38 -15.64
C ASP A 20 -2.92 -5.64 -15.23
N CYS A 21 -2.13 -5.62 -14.16
CA CYS A 21 -1.42 -6.81 -13.70
C CYS A 21 -2.38 -7.92 -13.21
N VAL A 22 -3.47 -7.56 -12.54
CA VAL A 22 -4.46 -8.56 -12.10
C VAL A 22 -5.44 -8.88 -13.22
N ILE A 23 -5.93 -7.87 -13.94
CA ILE A 23 -6.95 -8.06 -14.98
C ILE A 23 -6.38 -8.69 -16.26
N LYS A 24 -5.27 -8.16 -16.78
CA LYS A 24 -4.69 -8.63 -18.06
C LYS A 24 -3.82 -9.86 -17.87
N GLN A 25 -2.99 -9.89 -16.83
CA GLN A 25 -2.04 -11.00 -16.61
C GLN A 25 -2.61 -12.13 -15.72
N GLY A 26 -3.69 -11.87 -14.96
CA GLY A 26 -4.26 -12.87 -14.06
C GLY A 26 -3.39 -13.16 -12.82
N ASN A 27 -2.42 -12.28 -12.53
CA ASN A 27 -1.49 -12.47 -11.42
C ASN A 27 -2.15 -12.13 -10.08
N LYS A 28 -1.60 -12.68 -9.00
CA LYS A 28 -2.07 -12.35 -7.65
C LYS A 28 -1.69 -10.90 -7.30
N PRO A 29 -2.54 -10.16 -6.57
CA PRO A 29 -2.23 -8.78 -6.16
C PRO A 29 -0.90 -8.63 -5.41
N SER A 30 -0.53 -9.64 -4.62
CA SER A 30 0.75 -9.71 -3.92
C SER A 30 1.96 -9.88 -4.84
N ASP A 31 1.76 -10.56 -5.97
CA ASP A 31 2.78 -10.79 -6.98
C ASP A 31 2.98 -9.53 -7.83
N CYS A 32 1.88 -8.87 -8.19
CA CYS A 32 1.89 -7.56 -8.83
C CYS A 32 2.65 -6.51 -8.01
N LEU A 33 2.50 -6.55 -6.68
CA LEU A 33 3.26 -5.70 -5.76
C LEU A 33 4.74 -6.08 -5.64
N ARG A 34 5.17 -7.29 -6.00
CA ARG A 34 6.58 -7.69 -5.84
C ARG A 34 7.35 -7.56 -7.15
N ASN A 35 6.76 -8.04 -8.23
CA ASN A 35 7.45 -8.26 -9.49
C ASN A 35 7.00 -7.28 -10.59
N HIS A 36 5.81 -6.70 -10.48
CA HIS A 36 5.21 -5.87 -11.53
C HIS A 36 4.90 -4.44 -11.05
N VAL A 37 5.71 -3.90 -10.13
CA VAL A 37 5.46 -2.58 -9.55
C VAL A 37 5.51 -1.50 -10.62
N ASP A 38 6.38 -1.63 -11.61
CA ASP A 38 6.56 -0.65 -12.68
C ASP A 38 5.37 -0.59 -13.64
N GLU A 39 4.67 -1.71 -13.85
CA GLU A 39 3.48 -1.83 -14.70
C GLU A 39 2.20 -1.34 -14.00
N LEU A 40 2.25 -1.09 -12.69
CA LEU A 40 1.10 -0.58 -11.95
C LEU A 40 0.84 0.90 -12.27
N PRO A 41 -0.44 1.32 -12.29
CA PRO A 41 -0.79 2.72 -12.46
C PRO A 41 -0.25 3.56 -11.29
N GLU A 42 0.02 4.84 -11.56
CA GLU A 42 0.61 5.78 -10.61
C GLU A 42 -0.20 5.87 -9.30
N GLN A 43 -1.52 5.79 -9.39
CA GLN A 43 -2.42 5.74 -8.24
C GLN A 43 -2.09 4.58 -7.29
N CYS A 44 -1.84 3.37 -7.82
CA CYS A 44 -1.48 2.21 -7.00
C CYS A 44 -0.08 2.37 -6.40
N LYS A 45 0.86 2.98 -7.13
CA LYS A 45 2.22 3.28 -6.63
C LYS A 45 2.17 4.26 -5.45
N ASN A 46 1.34 5.31 -5.55
CA ASN A 46 1.13 6.28 -4.48
C ASN A 46 0.49 5.63 -3.24
N LEU A 47 -0.54 4.78 -3.43
CA LEU A 47 -1.17 4.04 -2.32
C LEU A 47 -0.20 3.06 -1.66
N ARG A 48 0.68 2.42 -2.43
CA ARG A 48 1.76 1.57 -1.89
C ARG A 48 2.74 2.37 -1.03
N LEU A 49 3.16 3.54 -1.50
CA LEU A 49 4.03 4.43 -0.73
C LEU A 49 3.34 4.87 0.57
N ALA A 50 2.10 5.35 0.48
CA ALA A 50 1.32 5.79 1.64
C ALA A 50 1.10 4.65 2.66
N THR A 51 0.79 3.43 2.21
CA THR A 51 0.68 2.26 3.11
C THR A 51 2.03 1.91 3.75
N PHE A 52 3.13 2.00 3.00
CA PHE A 52 4.48 1.76 3.53
C PHE A 52 4.85 2.81 4.58
N GLU A 53 4.63 4.10 4.30
CA GLU A 53 4.89 5.19 5.23
C GLU A 53 4.03 5.10 6.48
N CYS A 54 2.77 4.76 6.33
CA CYS A 54 1.85 4.56 7.44
C CYS A 54 2.29 3.38 8.33
N LYS A 55 2.67 2.24 7.74
CA LYS A 55 3.22 1.10 8.50
C LYS A 55 4.55 1.44 9.16
N ARG A 56 5.42 2.15 8.44
CA ARG A 56 6.71 2.63 8.95
C ARG A 56 6.51 3.58 10.12
N GLY A 57 5.54 4.50 10.06
CA GLY A 57 5.21 5.40 11.16
C GLY A 57 4.60 4.69 12.38
N MET A 58 3.92 3.56 12.18
CA MET A 58 3.47 2.70 13.29
C MET A 58 4.61 1.93 13.96
N LEU A 59 5.65 1.53 13.22
CA LEU A 59 6.80 0.81 13.76
C LEU A 59 7.87 1.77 14.32
N ASP A 60 8.05 2.92 13.67
CA ASP A 60 9.05 3.90 14.05
C ASP A 60 8.52 4.82 15.15
N MET A 61 8.69 4.36 16.39
CA MET A 61 8.38 5.12 17.60
C MET A 61 9.27 6.35 17.79
N ARG A 62 10.27 6.62 16.94
CA ARG A 62 11.19 7.76 17.09
C ARG A 62 10.55 9.11 16.80
N LYS A 63 9.35 9.15 16.20
CA LYS A 63 8.50 10.37 16.18
C LYS A 63 7.53 10.48 17.37
N ARG A 64 7.47 9.47 18.24
CA ARG A 64 6.85 9.62 19.57
C ARG A 64 7.86 10.33 20.46
N PHE A 65 8.02 11.63 20.25
CA PHE A 65 8.56 12.46 21.32
C PHE A 65 7.68 12.21 22.55
N ARG A 66 8.28 11.62 23.57
CA ARG A 66 7.75 11.60 24.93
C ARG A 66 7.88 13.03 25.47
N GLY A 67 6.76 13.62 25.88
CA GLY A 67 6.67 14.94 26.54
C GLY A 67 5.76 15.89 25.76
N ASN A 68 4.64 16.39 26.27
CA ASN A 68 4.08 16.43 27.62
C ASN A 68 2.56 16.23 27.55
#